data_AF-A0A2K5IKB1-F1
#
_entry.id   AF-A0A2K5IKB1-F1
#
_cell.length_a   1.000
_cell.length_b   1.000
_cell.length_c   1.000
_cell.angle_alpha   90.00
_cell.angle_beta   90.00
_cell.angle_gamma   90.00
#
_symmetry.space_group_name_H-M   'P 1'
#
loop_
_entity.id
_entity.type
_entity.pdbx_description
1 polymer ?
#
loop_
_entity_poly.entity_id
_entity_poly.type
_entity_poly.pdbx_seq_one_letter_code
_entity_poly.pdbx_strand_id
1 'polypeptide(L)'
;ELELVEDVWRGEAQDLLSQIAQLQEENKQLMTNLSHKDVNFSEEEFQKHEGMSERERQVMKKLKEVVDKQRDEIRAKDRELGLKNEDVEALQQQQTRLMKINHDLRHRVTVVEAQGKALIEQKVELEADLQTKEQEMGSLRAELGKLRERLQGEHSQNGEEEPETEPVGEESISDAEKVAMELKDPNRPRFTLQELRDVLHERNELKSRVFLLQEELAYYKSEEMEEENRIPQPPPIAHPRTSPQPESGIKRLIFTAIMPMVAAGLIIDDPTLQPVRRLVSLV
;
A
#
# COMPACT_ATOMS: atom_id res chain seq x y z
N GLU A 1 -122.62 -17.04 -34.91
CA GLU A 1 -121.93 -16.17 -33.92
C GLU A 1 -121.04 -16.97 -32.97
N LEU A 2 -121.56 -17.98 -32.26
CA LEU A 2 -120.75 -18.87 -31.40
C LEU A 2 -119.60 -19.59 -32.13
N GLU A 3 -119.88 -20.14 -33.31
CA GLU A 3 -118.88 -20.87 -34.14
C GLU A 3 -117.70 -19.98 -34.56
N LEU A 4 -117.96 -18.68 -34.81
CA LEU A 4 -116.93 -17.71 -35.19
C LEU A 4 -116.02 -17.36 -34.01
N VAL A 5 -116.58 -17.28 -32.79
CA VAL A 5 -115.80 -17.05 -31.57
C VAL A 5 -114.93 -18.26 -31.24
N GLU A 6 -115.45 -19.46 -31.46
CA GLU A 6 -114.73 -20.71 -31.24
C GLU A 6 -113.53 -20.87 -32.21
N ASP A 7 -113.71 -20.47 -33.48
CA ASP A 7 -112.62 -20.44 -34.47
C ASP A 7 -111.55 -19.40 -34.14
N VAL A 8 -111.94 -18.20 -33.68
CA VAL A 8 -110.97 -17.17 -33.24
C VAL A 8 -110.18 -17.65 -32.03
N TRP A 9 -110.82 -18.28 -31.04
CA TRP A 9 -110.15 -18.83 -29.86
C TRP A 9 -109.21 -19.99 -30.21
N ARG A 10 -109.57 -20.83 -31.19
CA ARG A 10 -108.67 -21.87 -31.71
C ARG A 10 -107.45 -21.28 -32.39
N GLY A 11 -107.64 -20.22 -33.18
CA GLY A 11 -106.55 -19.47 -33.81
C GLY A 11 -105.58 -18.88 -32.77
N GLU A 12 -106.13 -18.14 -31.80
CA GLU A 12 -105.34 -17.52 -30.72
C GLU A 12 -104.60 -18.57 -29.87
N ALA A 13 -105.25 -19.69 -29.53
CA ALA A 13 -104.61 -20.79 -28.79
C ALA A 13 -103.46 -21.42 -29.60
N GLN A 14 -103.63 -21.56 -30.92
CA GLN A 14 -102.61 -22.14 -31.80
C GLN A 14 -101.43 -21.19 -32.02
N ASP A 15 -101.68 -19.88 -32.09
CA ASP A 15 -100.64 -18.85 -32.15
C ASP A 15 -99.82 -18.79 -30.86
N LEU A 16 -100.49 -18.87 -29.70
CA LEU A 16 -99.82 -18.95 -28.39
C LEU A 16 -98.98 -20.21 -28.26
N LEU A 17 -99.48 -21.36 -28.71
CA LEU A 17 -98.70 -22.61 -28.73
C LEU A 17 -97.47 -22.50 -29.64
N SER A 18 -97.60 -21.84 -30.78
CA SER A 18 -96.48 -21.61 -31.70
C SER A 18 -95.43 -20.68 -31.09
N GLN A 19 -95.85 -19.61 -30.41
CA GLN A 19 -94.94 -18.73 -29.66
C GLN A 19 -94.21 -19.46 -28.53
N ILE A 20 -94.92 -20.30 -27.77
CA ILE A 20 -94.30 -21.10 -26.70
C ILE A 20 -93.25 -22.06 -27.28
N ALA A 21 -93.56 -22.73 -28.40
CA ALA A 21 -92.62 -23.63 -29.06
C ALA A 21 -91.38 -22.87 -29.55
N GLN A 22 -91.56 -21.68 -30.13
CA GLN A 22 -90.46 -20.84 -30.60
C GLN A 22 -89.58 -20.34 -29.46
N LEU A 23 -90.18 -19.87 -28.36
CA LEU A 23 -89.45 -19.45 -27.15
C LEU A 23 -88.73 -20.63 -26.45
N GLN A 24 -89.30 -21.84 -26.50
CA GLN A 24 -88.63 -23.03 -25.99
C GLN A 24 -87.40 -23.39 -26.83
N GLU A 25 -87.49 -23.27 -28.14
CA GLU A 25 -86.36 -23.51 -29.04
C GLU A 25 -85.27 -22.42 -28.87
N GLU A 26 -85.65 -21.15 -28.76
CA GLU A 26 -84.72 -20.05 -28.46
C GLU A 26 -84.03 -20.24 -27.10
N ASN A 27 -84.76 -20.62 -26.05
CA ASN A 27 -84.16 -20.92 -24.75
C ASN A 27 -83.19 -22.09 -24.84
N LYS A 28 -83.54 -23.15 -25.58
CA LYS A 28 -82.66 -24.29 -25.79
C LYS A 28 -81.38 -23.87 -26.51
N GLN A 29 -81.49 -23.02 -27.53
CA GLN A 29 -80.33 -22.48 -28.25
C GLN A 29 -79.47 -21.58 -27.37
N LEU A 30 -80.08 -20.71 -26.55
CA LEU A 30 -79.37 -19.87 -25.61
C LEU A 30 -78.64 -20.69 -24.54
N MET A 31 -79.28 -21.73 -24.00
CA MET A 31 -78.67 -22.66 -23.06
C MET A 31 -77.48 -23.39 -23.67
N THR A 32 -77.58 -23.85 -24.92
CA THR A 32 -76.43 -24.45 -25.62
C THR A 32 -75.32 -23.44 -25.84
N ASN A 33 -75.63 -22.20 -26.22
CA ASN A 33 -74.63 -21.16 -26.45
C ASN A 33 -73.94 -20.70 -25.15
N LEU A 34 -74.67 -20.64 -24.03
CA LEU A 34 -74.11 -20.39 -22.71
C LEU A 34 -73.15 -21.51 -22.30
N SER A 35 -73.58 -22.77 -22.43
CA SER A 35 -72.73 -23.93 -22.14
C SER A 35 -71.46 -23.94 -22.99
N HIS A 36 -71.55 -23.62 -24.28
CA HIS A 36 -70.37 -23.53 -25.15
C HIS A 36 -69.45 -22.38 -24.76
N LYS A 37 -70.00 -21.22 -24.38
CA LYS A 37 -69.21 -20.09 -23.90
C LYS A 37 -68.49 -20.40 -22.58
N ASP A 38 -69.16 -21.07 -21.65
CA ASP A 38 -68.56 -21.45 -20.36
C ASP A 38 -67.42 -22.46 -20.54
N VAL A 39 -67.59 -23.45 -21.43
CA VAL A 39 -66.54 -24.42 -21.75
C VAL A 39 -65.36 -23.74 -22.44
N ASN A 40 -65.60 -22.91 -23.46
CA ASN A 40 -64.54 -22.19 -24.17
C ASN A 40 -63.77 -21.22 -23.26
N PHE A 41 -64.46 -20.52 -22.36
CA PHE A 41 -63.82 -19.60 -21.42
C PHE A 41 -62.95 -20.35 -20.41
N SER A 42 -63.45 -21.47 -19.87
CA SER A 42 -62.69 -22.31 -18.96
C SER A 42 -61.45 -22.93 -19.62
N GLU A 43 -61.54 -23.30 -20.90
CA GLU A 43 -60.43 -23.89 -21.65
C GLU A 43 -59.35 -22.86 -22.02
N GLU A 44 -59.73 -21.62 -22.37
CA GLU A 44 -58.80 -20.51 -22.59
C GLU A 44 -58.08 -20.08 -21.29
N GLU A 45 -58.79 -20.02 -20.17
CA GLU A 45 -58.17 -19.68 -18.87
C GLU A 45 -57.18 -20.75 -18.43
N PHE A 46 -57.51 -22.03 -18.65
CA PHE A 46 -56.63 -23.15 -18.33
C PHE A 46 -55.34 -23.11 -19.17
N GLN A 47 -55.44 -22.90 -20.48
CA GLN A 47 -54.28 -22.77 -21.38
C GLN A 47 -53.42 -21.54 -21.05
N LYS A 48 -54.03 -20.40 -20.68
CA LYS A 48 -53.29 -19.20 -20.24
C LYS A 48 -52.55 -19.45 -18.93
N HIS A 49 -53.18 -20.11 -17.96
CA HIS A 49 -52.55 -20.44 -16.68
C HIS A 49 -51.40 -21.44 -16.86
N GLU A 50 -51.57 -22.45 -17.71
CA GLU A 50 -50.54 -23.43 -18.05
C GLU A 50 -49.36 -22.78 -18.77
N GLY A 51 -49.61 -21.91 -19.76
CA GLY A 51 -48.57 -21.14 -20.43
C GLY A 51 -47.88 -20.09 -19.53
N MET A 52 -48.58 -19.55 -18.54
CA MET A 52 -47.98 -18.68 -17.51
C MET A 52 -47.05 -19.48 -16.61
N SER A 53 -47.47 -20.67 -16.16
CA SER A 53 -46.65 -21.60 -15.39
C SER A 53 -45.41 -22.09 -16.18
N GLU A 54 -45.53 -22.28 -17.49
CA GLU A 54 -44.41 -22.67 -18.34
C GLU A 54 -43.35 -21.55 -18.46
N ARG A 55 -43.79 -20.29 -18.60
CA ARG A 55 -42.89 -19.13 -18.58
C ARG A 55 -42.17 -18.99 -17.24
N GLU A 56 -42.89 -19.15 -16.13
CA GLU A 56 -42.31 -19.13 -14.77
C GLU A 56 -41.28 -20.26 -14.59
N ARG A 57 -41.59 -21.47 -15.08
CA ARG A 57 -40.66 -22.60 -15.08
C ARG A 57 -39.40 -22.30 -15.89
N GLN A 58 -39.53 -21.62 -17.03
CA GLN A 58 -38.40 -21.24 -17.86
C GLN A 58 -37.54 -20.15 -17.20
N VAL A 59 -38.16 -19.20 -16.50
CA VAL A 59 -37.45 -18.21 -15.67
C VAL A 59 -36.70 -18.90 -14.52
N MET A 60 -37.35 -19.82 -13.81
CA MET A 60 -36.71 -20.60 -12.74
C MET A 60 -35.53 -21.42 -13.24
N LYS A 61 -35.64 -22.02 -14.43
CA LYS A 61 -34.52 -22.74 -15.06
C LYS A 61 -33.35 -21.82 -15.34
N LYS A 62 -33.58 -20.66 -15.96
CA LYS A 62 -32.52 -19.66 -16.22
C LYS A 62 -31.90 -19.13 -14.93
N LEU A 63 -32.72 -18.88 -13.90
CA LEU A 63 -32.22 -18.42 -12.60
C LEU A 63 -31.34 -19.50 -11.96
N LYS A 64 -31.74 -20.76 -12.03
CA LYS A 64 -30.92 -21.88 -11.56
C LYS A 64 -29.58 -21.96 -12.30
N GLU A 65 -29.59 -21.86 -13.63
CA GLU A 65 -28.36 -21.85 -14.45
C GLU A 65 -27.42 -20.71 -14.05
N VAL A 66 -27.94 -19.50 -13.84
CA VAL A 66 -27.13 -18.35 -13.38
C VAL A 66 -26.60 -18.57 -11.97
N VAL A 67 -27.41 -19.08 -11.04
CA VAL A 67 -26.98 -19.37 -9.66
C VAL A 67 -25.89 -20.45 -9.64
N ASP A 68 -26.05 -21.52 -10.42
CA ASP A 68 -25.06 -22.58 -10.51
C ASP A 68 -23.74 -22.05 -11.11
N LYS A 69 -23.82 -21.22 -12.15
CA LYS A 69 -22.64 -20.53 -12.73
C LYS A 69 -21.95 -19.62 -11.71
N GLN A 70 -22.70 -18.81 -10.98
CA GLN A 70 -22.16 -17.93 -9.94
C GLN A 70 -21.49 -18.72 -8.81
N ARG A 71 -22.05 -19.86 -8.42
CA ARG A 71 -21.42 -20.75 -7.42
C ARG A 71 -20.07 -21.29 -7.91
N ASP A 72 -19.99 -21.69 -9.17
CA ASP A 72 -18.74 -22.19 -9.74
C ASP A 72 -17.70 -21.07 -9.91
N GLU A 73 -18.14 -19.86 -10.27
CA GLU A 73 -17.28 -18.67 -10.30
C GLU A 73 -16.74 -18.32 -8.92
N ILE A 74 -17.56 -18.36 -7.86
CA ILE A 74 -17.13 -18.14 -6.47
C ILE A 74 -16.07 -19.18 -6.09
N ARG A 75 -16.33 -20.48 -6.34
CA ARG A 75 -15.35 -21.55 -6.05
C ARG A 75 -14.05 -21.42 -6.84
N ALA A 76 -14.11 -20.90 -8.07
CA ALA A 76 -12.91 -20.63 -8.86
C ALA A 76 -12.12 -19.45 -8.27
N LYS A 77 -12.81 -18.39 -7.86
CA LYS A 77 -12.20 -17.23 -7.19
C LYS A 77 -11.61 -17.58 -5.83
N ASP A 78 -12.26 -18.42 -5.03
CA ASP A 78 -11.73 -18.90 -3.75
C ASP A 78 -10.42 -19.67 -3.94
N ARG A 79 -10.34 -20.51 -4.98
CA ARG A 79 -9.10 -21.22 -5.33
C ARG A 79 -8.00 -20.26 -5.80
N GLU A 80 -8.34 -19.27 -6.63
CA GLU A 80 -7.39 -18.24 -7.08
C GLU A 80 -6.85 -17.42 -5.90
N LEU A 81 -7.72 -17.05 -4.95
CA LEU A 81 -7.36 -16.36 -3.72
C LEU A 81 -6.45 -17.22 -2.84
N GLY A 82 -6.73 -18.52 -2.71
CA GLY A 82 -5.87 -19.46 -1.99
C GLY A 82 -4.44 -19.48 -2.54
N LEU A 83 -4.29 -19.65 -3.86
CA LEU A 83 -2.97 -19.64 -4.51
C LEU A 83 -2.25 -18.30 -4.31
N LYS A 84 -2.95 -17.17 -4.46
CA LYS A 84 -2.36 -15.84 -4.21
C LYS A 84 -1.93 -15.67 -2.76
N ASN A 85 -2.67 -16.23 -1.80
CA ASN A 85 -2.30 -16.18 -0.40
C ASN A 85 -1.04 -17.01 -0.12
N GLU A 86 -0.92 -18.20 -0.72
CA GLU A 86 0.30 -19.02 -0.65
C GLU A 86 1.53 -18.26 -1.21
N ASP A 87 1.38 -17.57 -2.35
CA ASP A 87 2.43 -16.74 -2.93
C ASP A 87 2.84 -15.59 -2.00
N VAL A 88 1.87 -14.91 -1.39
CA VAL A 88 2.11 -13.83 -0.41
C VAL A 88 2.87 -14.37 0.81
N GLU A 89 2.47 -15.52 1.36
CA GLU A 89 3.16 -16.15 2.48
C GLU A 89 4.60 -16.54 2.10
N ALA A 90 4.82 -17.08 0.91
CA ALA A 90 6.16 -17.41 0.42
C ALA A 90 7.06 -16.16 0.28
N LEU A 91 6.51 -15.06 -0.25
CA LEU A 91 7.21 -13.78 -0.35
C LEU A 91 7.53 -13.19 1.02
N GLN A 92 6.61 -13.25 1.98
CA GLN A 92 6.85 -12.81 3.36
C GLN A 92 7.98 -13.62 4.04
N GLN A 93 8.03 -14.93 3.82
CA GLN A 93 9.13 -15.77 4.30
C GLN A 93 10.47 -15.38 3.66
N GLN A 94 10.49 -15.09 2.35
CA GLN A 94 11.69 -14.60 1.67
C GLN A 94 12.14 -13.25 2.21
N GLN A 95 11.23 -12.31 2.41
CA GLN A 95 11.51 -10.99 2.99
C GLN A 95 12.11 -11.14 4.39
N THR A 96 11.53 -11.98 5.24
CA THR A 96 12.05 -12.25 6.59
C THR A 96 13.47 -12.83 6.55
N ARG A 97 13.75 -13.75 5.61
CA ARG A 97 15.11 -14.29 5.42
C ARG A 97 16.09 -13.21 4.97
N LEU A 98 15.70 -12.37 4.01
CA LEU A 98 16.55 -11.28 3.52
C LEU A 98 16.82 -10.24 4.61
N MET A 99 15.84 -9.90 5.44
CA MET A 99 16.04 -9.00 6.58
C MET A 99 17.11 -9.54 7.53
N LYS A 100 17.07 -10.85 7.86
CA LYS A 100 18.09 -11.49 8.71
C LYS A 100 19.48 -11.41 8.06
N ILE A 101 19.59 -11.78 6.78
CA ILE A 101 20.88 -11.71 6.06
C ILE A 101 21.39 -10.27 6.01
N ASN A 102 20.52 -9.29 5.78
CA ASN A 102 20.91 -7.89 5.71
C ASN A 102 21.42 -7.37 7.07
N HIS A 103 20.74 -7.75 8.17
CA HIS A 103 21.20 -7.46 9.52
C HIS A 103 22.59 -8.07 9.79
N ASP A 104 22.78 -9.34 9.46
CA ASP A 104 24.07 -10.04 9.65
C ASP A 104 25.20 -9.38 8.84
N LEU A 105 24.91 -8.97 7.60
CA LEU A 105 25.87 -8.26 6.75
C LEU A 105 26.22 -6.88 7.30
N ARG A 106 25.24 -6.12 7.78
CA ARG A 106 25.48 -4.82 8.44
C ARG A 106 26.36 -4.99 9.67
N HIS A 107 26.04 -5.96 10.53
CA HIS A 107 26.85 -6.27 11.70
C HIS A 107 28.28 -6.66 11.30
N ARG A 108 28.44 -7.49 10.27
CA ARG A 108 29.75 -7.90 9.74
C ARG A 108 30.56 -6.70 9.24
N VAL A 109 29.92 -5.77 8.53
CA VAL A 109 30.56 -4.52 8.09
C VAL A 109 31.05 -3.72 9.29
N THR A 110 30.20 -3.51 10.31
CA THR A 110 30.60 -2.78 11.54
C THR A 110 31.82 -3.42 12.22
N VAL A 111 31.86 -4.75 12.34
CA VAL A 111 32.99 -5.46 12.94
C VAL A 111 34.26 -5.29 12.11
N VAL A 112 34.17 -5.46 10.79
CA VAL A 112 35.34 -5.31 9.89
C VAL A 112 35.84 -3.86 9.87
N GLU A 113 34.95 -2.88 9.89
CA GLU A 113 35.32 -1.46 9.99
C GLU A 113 36.03 -1.15 11.31
N ALA A 114 35.55 -1.68 12.44
CA ALA A 114 36.21 -1.52 13.73
C ALA A 114 37.61 -2.16 13.74
N GLN A 115 37.75 -3.35 13.17
CA GLN A 115 39.05 -4.01 12.99
C GLN A 115 40.00 -3.18 12.11
N GLY A 116 39.50 -2.62 11.01
CA GLY A 116 40.28 -1.76 10.12
C GLY A 116 40.78 -0.50 10.84
N LYS A 117 39.93 0.15 11.66
CA LYS A 117 40.32 1.31 12.46
C LYS A 117 41.41 0.96 13.47
N ALA A 118 41.25 -0.14 14.22
CA ALA A 118 42.25 -0.60 15.19
C ALA A 118 43.61 -0.88 14.53
N LEU A 119 43.62 -1.49 13.34
CA LEU A 119 44.86 -1.72 12.59
C LEU A 119 45.51 -0.42 12.11
N ILE A 120 44.73 0.58 11.71
CA ILE A 120 45.25 1.90 11.33
C ILE A 120 45.87 2.58 12.55
N GLU A 121 45.21 2.53 13.71
CA GLU A 121 45.73 3.08 14.96
C GLU A 121 47.07 2.44 15.35
N GLN A 122 47.15 1.10 15.33
CA GLN A 122 48.39 0.37 15.59
C GLN A 122 49.51 0.72 14.60
N LYS A 123 49.17 0.88 13.31
CA LYS A 123 50.15 1.30 12.29
C LYS A 123 50.71 2.68 12.61
N VAL A 124 49.84 3.63 12.95
CA VAL A 124 50.23 5.01 13.28
C VAL A 124 51.11 5.04 14.53
N GLU A 125 50.80 4.25 15.55
CA GLU A 125 51.60 4.12 16.77
C GLU A 125 53.02 3.59 16.46
N LEU A 126 53.11 2.49 15.69
CA LEU A 126 54.39 1.93 15.28
C LEU A 126 55.21 2.88 14.38
N GLU A 127 54.56 3.64 13.49
CA GLU A 127 55.22 4.66 12.68
C GLU A 127 55.78 5.80 13.53
N ALA A 128 55.07 6.22 14.58
CA ALA A 128 55.53 7.24 15.52
C ALA A 128 56.72 6.75 16.37
N ASP A 129 56.68 5.51 16.84
CA ASP A 129 57.78 4.89 17.58
C ASP A 129 59.04 4.78 16.70
N LEU A 130 58.87 4.38 15.43
CA LEU A 130 59.97 4.29 14.48
C LEU A 130 60.62 5.67 14.26
N GLN A 131 59.82 6.71 14.03
CA GLN A 131 60.33 8.08 13.89
C GLN A 131 61.09 8.54 15.14
N THR A 132 60.58 8.23 16.33
CA THR A 132 61.25 8.54 17.60
C THR A 132 62.61 7.85 17.67
N LYS A 133 62.69 6.57 17.31
CA LYS A 133 63.95 5.80 17.29
C LYS A 133 64.92 6.33 16.24
N GLU A 134 64.44 6.76 15.08
CA GLU A 134 65.27 7.39 14.04
C GLU A 134 65.89 8.72 14.53
N GLN A 135 65.12 9.55 15.23
CA GLN A 135 65.61 10.79 15.84
C GLN A 135 66.66 10.52 16.93
N GLU A 136 66.41 9.55 17.83
CA GLU A 136 67.38 9.11 18.84
C GLU A 136 68.69 8.63 18.21
N MET A 137 68.61 7.78 17.16
CA MET A 137 69.79 7.33 16.41
C MET A 137 70.52 8.50 15.73
N GLY A 138 69.79 9.47 15.19
CA GLY A 138 70.36 10.69 14.62
C GLY A 138 71.16 11.49 15.64
N SER A 139 70.59 11.71 16.82
CA SER A 139 71.26 12.39 17.95
C SER A 139 72.52 11.64 18.39
N LEU A 140 72.44 10.32 18.58
CA LEU A 140 73.60 9.51 18.97
C LEU A 140 74.71 9.55 17.91
N ARG A 141 74.37 9.52 16.62
CA ARG A 141 75.35 9.67 15.53
C ARG A 141 76.02 11.04 15.56
N ALA A 142 75.27 12.10 15.83
CA ALA A 142 75.83 13.45 15.95
C ALA A 142 76.78 13.56 17.17
N GLU A 143 76.42 12.97 18.31
CA GLU A 143 77.29 12.90 19.48
C GLU A 143 78.57 12.11 19.21
N LEU A 144 78.48 10.95 18.55
CA LEU A 144 79.65 10.17 18.13
C LEU A 144 80.55 10.97 17.18
N GLY A 145 79.98 11.75 16.26
CA GLY A 145 80.71 12.66 15.39
C GLY A 145 81.51 13.70 16.17
N LYS A 146 80.86 14.39 17.13
CA LYS A 146 81.50 15.38 18.01
C LYS A 146 82.61 14.77 18.87
N LEU A 147 82.39 13.58 19.43
CA LEU A 147 83.40 12.87 20.21
C LEU A 147 84.61 12.49 19.35
N ARG A 148 84.40 12.02 18.12
CA ARG A 148 85.46 11.72 17.16
C ARG A 148 86.26 12.98 16.80
N GLU A 149 85.59 14.10 16.55
CA GLU A 149 86.23 15.38 16.24
C GLU A 149 87.10 15.88 17.40
N ARG A 150 86.61 15.80 18.65
CA ARG A 150 87.41 16.12 19.85
C ARG A 150 88.65 15.23 19.95
N LEU A 151 88.51 13.93 19.72
CA LEU A 151 89.64 12.99 19.77
C LEU A 151 90.69 13.26 18.68
N GLN A 152 90.26 13.73 17.50
CA GLN A 152 91.16 14.14 16.42
C GLN A 152 91.80 15.51 16.69
N GLY A 153 91.07 16.46 17.30
CA GLY A 153 91.60 17.74 17.75
C GLY A 153 92.69 17.60 18.83
N GLU A 154 92.52 16.66 19.77
CA GLU A 154 93.54 16.34 20.78
C GLU A 154 94.80 15.68 20.17
N HIS A 155 94.68 14.96 19.04
CA HIS A 155 95.84 14.41 18.32
C HIS A 155 96.58 15.45 17.48
N SER A 156 95.93 16.55 17.08
CA SER A 156 96.57 17.65 16.34
C SER A 156 97.24 18.70 17.24
N GLN A 157 97.08 18.62 18.57
CA GLN A 157 97.63 19.60 19.53
C GLN A 157 98.93 19.15 20.24
N ASN A 158 99.73 18.27 19.61
CA ASN A 158 101.07 17.91 20.12
C ASN A 158 102.23 18.44 19.26
N GLY A 159 102.07 19.63 18.67
CA GLY A 159 103.16 20.32 17.98
C GLY A 159 102.91 21.81 17.76
N GLU A 160 103.50 22.62 18.66
CA GLU A 160 104.04 23.97 18.45
C GLU A 160 103.09 25.20 18.28
N GLU A 161 103.16 26.06 19.32
CA GLU A 161 103.12 27.55 19.39
C GLU A 161 101.86 28.39 19.01
N GLU A 162 101.51 29.30 19.94
CA GLU A 162 100.51 30.40 19.97
C GLU A 162 100.82 31.60 19.00
N PRO A 163 100.03 32.71 18.92
CA PRO A 163 98.57 32.97 19.06
C PRO A 163 97.96 33.94 17.98
N GLU A 164 96.70 34.34 18.18
CA GLU A 164 95.96 35.54 17.66
C GLU A 164 95.20 35.48 16.33
N THR A 165 93.85 35.50 16.38
CA THR A 165 92.97 36.66 16.06
C THR A 165 91.49 36.23 15.88
N GLU A 166 90.60 36.93 16.55
CA GLU A 166 89.12 36.98 16.36
C GLU A 166 88.77 38.49 16.30
N PRO A 167 87.59 38.98 15.84
CA PRO A 167 86.41 38.31 15.25
C PRO A 167 85.80 39.08 14.04
N VAL A 168 84.58 38.68 13.62
CA VAL A 168 83.47 39.50 13.03
C VAL A 168 83.14 39.27 11.55
N GLY A 169 81.94 38.73 11.31
CA GLY A 169 81.27 38.77 10.01
C GLY A 169 80.01 37.92 9.86
N GLU A 170 79.23 37.64 10.92
CA GLU A 170 77.90 37.01 10.78
C GLU A 170 76.80 38.08 10.79
N GLU A 171 76.22 38.36 9.62
CA GLU A 171 74.94 39.07 9.51
C GLU A 171 73.85 38.20 10.13
N SER A 172 73.59 38.43 11.41
CA SER A 172 72.44 37.92 12.13
C SER A 172 71.17 38.57 11.58
N ILE A 173 70.55 37.93 10.59
CA ILE A 173 69.13 38.15 10.29
C ILE A 173 68.37 37.90 11.59
N SER A 174 67.76 38.94 12.15
CA SER A 174 67.06 38.85 13.44
C SER A 174 65.98 37.76 13.38
N ASP A 175 65.84 36.98 14.45
CA ASP A 175 64.85 35.89 14.53
C ASP A 175 63.42 36.36 14.22
N ALA A 176 63.12 37.64 14.47
CA ALA A 176 61.86 38.29 14.14
C ALA A 176 61.60 38.38 12.62
N GLU A 177 62.63 38.59 11.82
CA GLU A 177 62.53 38.74 10.35
C GLU A 177 62.43 37.36 9.67
N LYS A 178 63.07 36.34 10.25
CA LYS A 178 62.93 34.93 9.84
C LYS A 178 61.52 34.38 10.09
N VAL A 179 60.95 34.66 11.27
CA VAL A 179 59.56 34.28 11.63
C VAL A 179 58.54 35.01 10.75
N ALA A 180 58.79 36.27 10.40
CA ALA A 180 57.92 37.04 9.51
C ALA A 180 57.90 36.50 8.06
N MET A 181 59.04 36.00 7.56
CA MET A 181 59.11 35.30 6.27
C MET A 181 58.41 33.93 6.31
N GLU A 182 58.54 33.20 7.42
CA GLU A 182 57.90 31.90 7.62
C GLU A 182 56.36 31.98 7.65
N LEU A 183 55.79 33.04 8.23
CA LEU A 183 54.34 33.29 8.23
C LEU A 183 53.75 33.57 6.83
N LYS A 184 54.59 33.92 5.85
CA LYS A 184 54.17 34.29 4.48
C LYS A 184 54.39 33.19 3.46
N ASP A 185 54.96 32.06 3.86
CA ASP A 185 55.18 30.89 3.01
C ASP A 185 53.84 30.23 2.61
N PRO A 186 53.48 30.20 1.31
CA PRO A 186 52.26 29.56 0.83
C PRO A 186 52.18 28.06 1.15
N ASN A 187 53.33 27.40 1.37
CA ASN A 187 53.43 25.97 1.67
C ASN A 187 53.49 25.67 3.16
N ARG A 188 53.50 26.69 4.04
CA ARG A 188 53.46 26.48 5.49
C ARG A 188 52.12 25.85 5.89
N PRO A 189 52.12 24.77 6.69
CA PRO A 189 50.90 24.19 7.23
C PRO A 189 50.10 25.26 7.97
N ARG A 190 48.89 25.56 7.48
CA ARG A 190 47.99 26.56 8.07
C ARG A 190 47.36 26.10 9.38
N PHE A 191 47.42 24.80 9.62
CA PHE A 191 46.89 24.13 10.79
C PHE A 191 48.03 23.35 11.46
N THR A 192 48.03 23.37 12.78
CA THR A 192 48.82 22.46 13.59
C THR A 192 48.33 21.02 13.39
N LEU A 193 49.21 20.04 13.64
CA LEU A 193 48.83 18.62 13.58
C LEU A 193 47.67 18.29 14.52
N GLN A 194 47.57 18.99 15.65
CA GLN A 194 46.48 18.85 16.61
C GLN A 194 45.15 19.34 16.03
N GLU A 195 45.13 20.55 15.44
CA GLU A 195 43.93 21.09 14.78
C GLU A 195 43.46 20.20 13.63
N LEU A 196 44.40 19.64 12.84
CA LEU A 196 44.03 18.70 11.77
C LEU A 196 43.42 17.41 12.32
N ARG A 197 43.94 16.91 13.45
CA ARG A 197 43.42 15.73 14.14
C ARG A 197 42.01 16.00 14.68
N ASP A 198 41.80 17.15 15.30
CA ASP A 198 40.51 17.56 15.84
C ASP A 198 39.46 17.75 14.73
N VAL A 199 39.81 18.43 13.64
CA VAL A 199 38.93 18.58 12.46
C VAL A 199 38.59 17.23 11.82
N LEU A 200 39.55 16.31 11.74
CA LEU A 200 39.30 14.96 11.24
C LEU A 200 38.38 14.17 12.17
N HIS A 201 38.52 14.35 13.49
CA HIS A 201 37.67 13.71 14.47
C HIS A 201 36.24 14.24 14.40
N GLU A 202 36.06 15.56 14.41
CA GLU A 202 34.75 16.21 14.24
C GLU A 202 34.10 15.81 12.91
N ARG A 203 34.87 15.79 11.81
CA ARG A 203 34.36 15.35 10.51
C ARG A 203 33.90 13.90 10.54
N ASN A 204 34.63 13.00 11.21
CA ASN A 204 34.23 11.60 11.34
C ASN A 204 32.97 11.45 12.21
N GLU A 205 32.86 12.23 13.28
CA GLU A 205 31.70 12.23 14.15
C GLU A 205 30.46 12.75 13.42
N LEU A 206 30.57 13.89 12.73
CA LEU A 206 29.51 14.46 11.90
C LEU A 206 29.11 13.50 10.78
N LYS A 207 30.06 12.84 10.13
CA LYS A 207 29.76 11.81 9.11
C LYS A 207 28.94 10.66 9.69
N SER A 208 29.25 10.23 10.92
CA SER A 208 28.51 9.17 11.62
C SER A 208 27.09 9.63 11.98
N ARG A 209 26.93 10.86 12.49
CA ARG A 209 25.61 11.46 12.78
C ARG A 209 24.76 11.64 11.53
N VAL A 210 25.34 12.12 10.44
CA VAL A 210 24.64 12.26 9.15
C VAL A 210 24.18 10.91 8.63
N PHE A 211 25.01 9.87 8.74
CA PHE A 211 24.63 8.52 8.36
C PHE A 211 23.43 7.99 9.18
N LEU A 212 23.47 8.14 10.50
CA LEU A 212 22.35 7.74 11.38
C LEU A 212 21.07 8.51 11.06
N LEU A 213 21.15 9.82 10.86
CA LEU A 213 19.99 10.64 10.49
C LEU A 213 19.44 10.27 9.10
N GLN A 214 20.30 9.92 8.15
CA GLN A 214 19.86 9.43 6.84
C GLN A 214 19.15 8.09 6.94
N GLU A 215 19.62 7.19 7.81
CA GLU A 215 18.94 5.91 8.09
C GLU A 215 17.60 6.12 8.78
N GLU A 216 17.52 7.00 9.77
CA GLU A 216 16.29 7.36 10.47
C GLU A 216 15.26 8.00 9.51
N LEU A 217 15.71 8.93 8.65
CA LEU A 217 14.86 9.51 7.61
C LEU A 217 14.40 8.47 6.58
N ALA A 218 15.24 7.50 6.23
CA ALA A 218 14.85 6.41 5.34
C ALA A 218 13.82 5.50 6.00
N TYR A 219 13.99 5.19 7.29
CA TYR A 219 13.05 4.42 8.09
C TYR A 219 11.67 5.09 8.12
N TYR A 220 11.58 6.37 8.50
CA TYR A 220 10.29 7.06 8.56
C TYR A 220 9.64 7.25 7.19
N LYS A 221 10.41 7.49 6.12
CA LYS A 221 9.85 7.52 4.75
C LYS A 221 9.28 6.18 4.34
N SER A 222 9.95 5.08 4.68
CA SER A 222 9.44 3.73 4.44
C SER A 222 8.21 3.43 5.29
N GLU A 223 8.19 3.84 6.55
CA GLU A 223 7.05 3.71 7.45
C GLU A 223 5.84 4.53 6.97
N GLU A 224 6.05 5.77 6.51
CA GLU A 224 5.01 6.63 5.94
C GLU A 224 4.43 6.06 4.63
N MET A 225 5.28 5.49 3.76
CA MET A 225 4.82 4.76 2.56
C MET A 225 4.11 3.45 2.89
N GLU A 226 4.48 2.77 3.98
CA GLU A 226 3.79 1.58 4.46
C GLU A 226 2.44 1.94 5.12
N GLU A 227 2.36 3.07 5.85
CA GLU A 227 1.12 3.61 6.40
C GLU A 227 0.17 4.10 5.31
N GLU A 228 0.67 4.78 4.27
CA GLU A 228 -0.13 5.21 3.12
C GLU A 228 -0.64 4.01 2.29
N ASN A 229 0.14 2.92 2.19
CA ASN A 229 -0.28 1.68 1.54
C ASN A 229 -1.16 0.78 2.43
N ARG A 230 -1.24 1.05 3.74
CA ARG A 230 -2.25 0.43 4.60
C ARG A 230 -3.58 1.13 4.36
N ILE A 231 -4.39 0.54 3.47
CA ILE A 231 -5.84 0.73 3.49
C ILE A 231 -6.28 0.62 4.96
N PRO A 232 -7.05 1.58 5.52
CA PRO A 232 -7.53 1.46 6.88
C PRO A 232 -8.34 0.18 6.99
N GLN A 233 -7.78 -0.85 7.63
CA GLN A 233 -8.57 -2.02 7.99
C GLN A 233 -9.60 -1.55 9.03
N PRO A 234 -10.89 -1.77 8.80
CA PRO A 234 -11.88 -1.49 9.83
C PRO A 234 -11.58 -2.41 11.02
N PRO A 235 -11.73 -1.92 12.27
CA PRO A 235 -11.45 -2.72 13.45
C PRO A 235 -12.36 -3.96 13.47
N PRO A 236 -11.90 -5.10 14.02
CA PRO A 236 -12.76 -6.26 14.19
C PRO A 236 -13.85 -5.89 15.19
N ILE A 237 -15.08 -5.78 14.69
CA ILE A 237 -16.26 -5.47 15.48
C ILE A 237 -16.54 -6.67 16.39
N ALA A 238 -15.99 -6.63 17.60
CA ALA A 238 -16.56 -7.36 18.72
C ALA A 238 -17.94 -6.75 18.97
N HIS A 239 -18.99 -7.54 18.76
CA HIS A 239 -20.34 -7.13 19.11
C HIS A 239 -20.49 -7.03 20.64
N PRO A 240 -20.99 -5.89 21.14
CA PRO A 240 -22.09 -5.95 22.07
C PRO A 240 -23.30 -5.21 21.51
N ARG A 241 -24.46 -5.79 21.80
CA ARG A 241 -25.79 -5.36 21.37
C ARG A 241 -26.12 -3.92 21.82
N THR A 242 -26.95 -3.29 20.99
CA THR A 242 -27.88 -2.16 21.22
C THR A 242 -27.32 -0.76 21.51
N SER A 243 -27.29 0.07 20.46
CA SER A 243 -27.62 1.51 20.48
C SER A 243 -28.01 1.97 19.06
N PRO A 244 -28.83 3.02 18.87
CA PRO A 244 -29.30 3.42 17.54
C PRO A 244 -28.16 4.09 16.80
N GLN A 245 -27.55 3.36 15.85
CA GLN A 245 -26.58 3.98 14.94
C GLN A 245 -27.27 5.09 14.12
N PRO A 246 -26.58 6.22 13.87
CA PRO A 246 -27.08 7.22 12.96
C PRO A 246 -27.28 6.58 11.58
N GLU A 247 -28.49 6.66 11.05
CA GLU A 247 -28.79 6.06 9.74
C GLU A 247 -27.80 6.58 8.69
N SER A 248 -27.16 5.64 7.98
CA SER A 248 -26.24 5.92 6.87
C SER A 248 -26.82 7.01 5.96
N GLY A 249 -26.00 8.01 5.60
CA GLY A 249 -26.43 9.10 4.73
C GLY A 249 -27.03 8.61 3.40
N ILE A 250 -26.55 7.46 2.90
CA ILE A 250 -27.09 6.79 1.72
C ILE A 250 -28.49 6.23 2.00
N LYS A 251 -28.70 5.60 3.15
CA LYS A 251 -30.02 5.11 3.57
C LYS A 251 -31.00 6.28 3.67
N ARG A 252 -30.59 7.38 4.30
CA ARG A 252 -31.43 8.59 4.42
C ARG A 252 -31.79 9.17 3.06
N LEU A 253 -30.83 9.28 2.14
CA LEU A 253 -31.05 9.76 0.78
C LEU A 253 -32.05 8.86 0.02
N ILE A 254 -31.89 7.54 0.14
CA ILE A 254 -32.77 6.58 -0.51
C ILE A 254 -34.20 6.67 0.03
N PHE A 255 -34.40 6.66 1.35
CA PHE A 255 -35.74 6.62 1.94
C PHE A 255 -36.44 7.99 1.99
N THR A 256 -35.70 9.10 2.05
CA THR A 256 -36.29 10.44 2.21
C THR A 256 -36.48 11.17 0.87
N ALA A 257 -35.58 10.95 -0.10
CA ALA A 257 -35.62 11.69 -1.37
C ALA A 257 -35.94 10.76 -2.55
N ILE A 258 -35.18 9.67 -2.71
CA ILE A 258 -35.28 8.83 -3.91
C ILE A 258 -36.58 8.01 -3.91
N MET A 259 -36.93 7.37 -2.79
CA MET A 259 -38.11 6.50 -2.68
C MET A 259 -39.43 7.25 -2.92
N PRO A 260 -39.68 8.45 -2.37
CA PRO A 260 -40.87 9.24 -2.71
C PRO A 260 -40.89 9.68 -4.17
N MET A 261 -39.76 10.07 -4.75
CA MET A 261 -39.69 10.46 -6.17
C MET A 261 -39.96 9.27 -7.11
N VAL A 262 -39.47 8.08 -6.74
CA VAL A 262 -39.76 6.83 -7.45
C VAL A 262 -41.24 6.47 -7.30
N ALA A 263 -41.83 6.60 -6.11
CA ALA A 263 -43.24 6.35 -5.87
C ALA A 263 -44.16 7.33 -6.61
N ALA A 264 -43.76 8.60 -6.71
CA ALA A 264 -44.46 9.64 -7.46
C ALA A 264 -44.26 9.55 -8.99
N GLY A 265 -43.50 8.57 -9.48
CA GLY A 265 -43.25 8.39 -10.91
C GLY A 265 -42.39 9.49 -11.53
N LEU A 266 -41.60 10.23 -10.74
CA LEU A 266 -40.72 11.28 -11.25
C LEU A 266 -39.40 10.75 -11.83
N ILE A 267 -39.06 9.49 -11.55
CA ILE A 267 -37.85 8.81 -12.04
C ILE A 267 -38.25 7.48 -12.66
N ILE A 268 -38.59 7.50 -13.95
CA ILE A 268 -39.29 6.39 -14.66
C ILE A 268 -38.31 5.39 -15.32
N ASP A 269 -37.07 5.79 -15.62
CA ASP A 269 -36.19 4.98 -16.49
C ASP A 269 -34.80 4.63 -15.94
N ASP A 270 -34.55 4.78 -14.63
CA ASP A 270 -33.28 4.35 -14.04
C ASP A 270 -33.32 2.86 -13.61
N PRO A 271 -32.55 1.95 -14.27
CA PRO A 271 -32.52 0.53 -13.92
C PRO A 271 -31.91 0.26 -12.53
N THR A 272 -31.13 1.18 -11.97
CA THR A 272 -30.51 1.02 -10.64
C THR A 272 -31.51 1.17 -9.50
N LEU A 273 -32.68 1.78 -9.74
CA LEU A 273 -33.74 2.01 -8.75
C LEU A 273 -34.81 0.90 -8.72
N GLN A 274 -34.63 -0.17 -9.50
CA GLN A 274 -35.53 -1.33 -9.53
C GLN A 274 -35.79 -1.97 -8.16
N PRO A 275 -34.80 -2.12 -7.26
CA PRO A 275 -35.05 -2.62 -5.90
C PRO A 275 -35.97 -1.70 -5.09
N VAL A 276 -35.83 -0.37 -5.24
CA VAL A 276 -36.67 0.63 -4.54
C VAL A 276 -38.10 0.58 -5.09
N ARG A 277 -38.29 0.44 -6.40
CA ARG A 277 -39.61 0.24 -7.02
C ARG A 277 -40.33 -0.98 -6.48
N ARG A 278 -39.62 -2.11 -6.39
CA ARG A 278 -40.17 -3.35 -5.80
C ARG A 278 -40.60 -3.14 -4.36
N LEU A 279 -39.80 -2.40 -3.58
CA LEU A 279 -40.11 -2.07 -2.20
C LEU A 279 -41.37 -1.19 -2.07
N VAL A 280 -41.51 -0.17 -2.92
CA VAL A 280 -42.69 0.70 -2.96
C VAL A 280 -43.94 -0.07 -3.40
N SER A 281 -43.84 -1.00 -4.36
CA SER A 281 -44.99 -1.80 -4.80
C SER A 281 -45.49 -2.84 -3.78
N LEU A 282 -44.73 -3.08 -2.71
CA LEU A 282 -45.06 -4.02 -1.64
C LEU A 282 -45.75 -3.36 -0.43
N VAL A 283 -45.85 -2.02 -0.42
CA VAL A 283 -46.51 -1.21 0.62
C VAL A 283 -47.82 -0.66 0.07
#